data_AF-A0A672IQS8-F1
#
_entry.id   AF-A0A672IQS8-F1
#
_cell.length_a   1.000
_cell.length_b   1.000
_cell.length_c   1.000
_cell.angle_alpha   90.00
_cell.angle_beta   90.00
_cell.angle_gamma   90.00
#
_symmetry.space_group_name_H-M   'P 1'
#
loop_
_entity.id
_entity.type
_entity.pdbx_description
1 polymer ?
#
loop_
_entity_poly.entity_id
_entity_poly.type
_entity_poly.pdbx_seq_one_letter_code
_entity_poly.pdbx_strand_id
1 'polypeptide(L)'
;MRSQVSQNCHQDCEAAINRQINLELYASYIYLSMGYYFDRDDQALHNFVKFFRNQSHEKREHTEKLVKLQNHRRGRIILQDVRKPDRDERGLEKSMNQSLLDLHKLCSDHNDPHLCDFIETHYLDEQVKSIKELGYWMDAPQNGMTEYLFDIHIYLLIIQV
;
A
#
# COMPACT_ATOMS: atom_id res chain seq x y z
N MET A 1 -5.65 29.53 7.93
CA MET A 1 -5.37 29.75 9.37
C MET A 1 -4.62 28.54 9.92
N ARG A 2 -3.42 28.72 10.48
CA ARG A 2 -2.69 27.67 11.22
C ARG A 2 -3.38 27.44 12.57
N SER A 3 -3.57 26.18 12.96
CA SER A 3 -4.14 25.82 14.27
C SER A 3 -3.19 26.26 15.40
N GLN A 4 -3.69 27.00 16.39
CA GLN A 4 -2.92 27.51 17.54
C GLN A 4 -2.29 26.42 18.44
N VAL A 5 -2.64 25.14 18.23
CA VAL A 5 -2.14 23.99 19.02
C VAL A 5 -1.45 22.93 18.14
N SER A 6 -1.04 23.27 16.91
CA SER A 6 -0.21 22.35 16.11
C SER A 6 1.21 22.30 16.70
N GLN A 7 1.65 21.12 17.12
CA GLN A 7 2.97 20.88 17.69
C GLN A 7 3.74 19.90 16.78
N ASN A 8 4.90 20.32 16.29
CA ASN A 8 5.82 19.54 15.46
C ASN A 8 5.26 18.97 14.14
N CYS A 9 4.23 19.59 13.55
CA CYS A 9 3.71 19.22 12.22
C CYS A 9 4.32 20.13 11.15
N HIS A 10 5.47 19.74 10.58
CA HIS A 10 6.09 20.50 9.49
C HIS A 10 5.26 20.38 8.21
N GLN A 11 5.19 21.46 7.42
CA GLN A 11 4.35 21.51 6.21
C GLN A 11 4.80 20.47 5.17
N ASP A 12 6.10 20.17 5.11
CA ASP A 12 6.63 19.16 4.20
C ASP A 12 6.18 17.75 4.59
N CYS A 13 6.13 17.45 5.90
CA CYS A 13 5.59 16.18 6.41
C CYS A 13 4.08 16.06 6.11
N GLU A 14 3.31 17.13 6.32
CA GLU A 14 1.89 17.17 5.99
C GLU A 14 1.65 16.94 4.48
N ALA A 15 2.46 17.57 3.62
CA ALA A 15 2.38 17.38 2.18
C ALA A 15 2.79 15.95 1.78
N ALA A 16 3.81 15.39 2.42
CA ALA A 16 4.28 14.03 2.18
C ALA A 16 3.24 12.97 2.61
N ILE A 17 2.56 13.17 3.74
CA ILE A 17 1.43 12.31 4.16
C ILE A 17 0.30 12.36 3.12
N ASN A 18 -0.06 13.55 2.61
CA ASN A 18 -1.05 13.66 1.54
C ASN A 18 -0.65 12.93 0.25
N ARG A 19 0.64 12.98 -0.12
CA ARG A 19 1.16 12.21 -1.25
C ARG A 19 1.06 10.70 -0.99
N GLN A 20 1.44 10.25 0.21
CA GLN A 20 1.35 8.84 0.59
C GLN A 20 -0.11 8.36 0.59
N ILE A 21 -1.06 9.14 1.11
CA ILE A 21 -2.51 8.84 1.05
C ILE A 21 -2.95 8.56 -0.38
N ASN A 22 -2.55 9.40 -1.35
CA ASN A 22 -2.92 9.17 -2.74
C ASN A 22 -2.24 7.92 -3.33
N LEU A 23 -1.00 7.64 -2.91
CA LEU A 23 -0.26 6.45 -3.35
C LEU A 23 -0.91 5.15 -2.83
N GLU A 24 -1.37 5.11 -1.58
CA GLU A 24 -2.13 3.98 -1.02
C GLU A 24 -3.47 3.77 -1.74
N LEU A 25 -4.18 4.85 -2.06
CA LEU A 25 -5.41 4.79 -2.86
C LEU A 25 -5.16 4.26 -4.27
N TYR A 26 -4.07 4.71 -4.91
CA TYR A 26 -3.66 4.21 -6.21
C TYR A 26 -3.36 2.71 -6.15
N ALA A 27 -2.56 2.26 -5.19
CA ALA A 27 -2.25 0.85 -4.98
C ALA A 27 -3.51 0.00 -4.74
N SER A 28 -4.45 0.50 -3.94
CA SER A 28 -5.76 -0.15 -3.76
C SER A 28 -6.50 -0.32 -5.07
N TYR A 29 -6.47 0.69 -5.96
CA TYR A 29 -7.16 0.64 -7.24
C TYR A 29 -6.52 -0.37 -8.20
N ILE A 30 -5.18 -0.46 -8.20
CA ILE A 30 -4.42 -1.45 -8.97
C ILE A 30 -4.79 -2.87 -8.54
N TYR A 31 -4.74 -3.15 -7.23
CA TYR A 31 -5.09 -4.46 -6.72
C TYR A 31 -6.54 -4.83 -6.98
N LEU A 32 -7.46 -3.86 -6.92
CA LEU A 32 -8.84 -4.08 -7.31
C LEU A 32 -8.94 -4.49 -8.79
N SER A 33 -8.23 -3.79 -9.67
CA SER A 33 -8.19 -4.09 -11.10
C SER A 33 -7.60 -5.48 -11.38
N MET A 34 -6.55 -5.87 -10.65
CA MET A 34 -5.99 -7.22 -10.73
C MET A 34 -7.01 -8.28 -10.28
N GLY A 35 -7.71 -8.03 -9.17
CA GLY A 35 -8.79 -8.90 -8.71
C GLY A 35 -9.87 -9.12 -9.77
N TYR A 36 -10.31 -8.07 -10.48
CA TYR A 36 -11.27 -8.21 -11.58
C TYR A 36 -10.72 -8.93 -12.81
N TYR A 37 -9.42 -8.79 -13.09
CA TYR A 37 -8.79 -9.49 -14.20
C TYR A 37 -8.81 -11.02 -14.00
N PHE A 38 -8.45 -11.49 -12.80
CA PHE A 38 -8.43 -12.92 -12.48
C PHE A 38 -9.82 -13.53 -12.23
N ASP A 39 -10.86 -12.70 -12.04
CA ASP A 39 -12.26 -13.12 -11.85
C ASP A 39 -12.98 -13.41 -13.17
N ARG A 40 -12.32 -13.16 -14.31
CA ARG A 40 -12.88 -13.48 -15.63
C ARG A 40 -12.94 -14.99 -15.84
N ASP A 41 -13.99 -15.45 -16.53
CA ASP A 41 -14.21 -16.87 -16.85
C ASP A 41 -13.05 -17.50 -17.64
N ASP A 42 -12.31 -16.71 -18.42
CA ASP A 42 -11.16 -17.16 -19.20
C ASP A 42 -9.83 -17.22 -18.42
N GLN A 43 -9.82 -16.76 -17.16
CA GLN A 43 -8.66 -16.86 -16.25
C GLN A 43 -8.99 -17.81 -15.09
N ALA A 44 -10.13 -17.61 -14.41
CA ALA A 44 -10.71 -18.47 -13.38
C ALA A 44 -9.77 -18.85 -12.20
N LEU A 45 -8.90 -17.93 -11.77
CA LEU A 45 -7.98 -18.12 -10.63
C LEU A 45 -8.57 -17.53 -9.34
N HIS A 46 -9.50 -18.27 -8.72
CA HIS A 46 -10.32 -17.75 -7.62
C HIS A 46 -9.53 -17.33 -6.38
N ASN A 47 -8.39 -17.97 -6.08
CA ASN A 47 -7.60 -17.60 -4.90
C ASN A 47 -6.77 -16.34 -5.17
N PHE A 48 -6.32 -16.13 -6.41
CA PHE A 48 -5.78 -14.84 -6.86
C PHE A 48 -6.80 -13.71 -6.73
N VAL A 49 -8.07 -13.94 -7.08
CA VAL A 49 -9.14 -12.95 -6.90
C VAL A 49 -9.25 -12.56 -5.42
N LYS A 50 -9.30 -13.56 -4.52
CA LYS A 50 -9.40 -13.33 -3.08
C LYS A 50 -8.17 -12.58 -2.55
N PHE A 51 -6.96 -13.00 -2.94
CA PHE A 51 -5.71 -12.36 -2.56
C PHE A 51 -5.68 -10.89 -2.96
N PHE A 52 -5.91 -10.56 -4.23
CA PHE A 52 -5.85 -9.17 -4.68
C PHE A 52 -6.99 -8.30 -4.16
N ARG A 53 -8.17 -8.87 -3.92
CA ARG A 53 -9.24 -8.15 -3.20
C ARG A 53 -8.79 -7.82 -1.77
N ASN A 54 -8.20 -8.77 -1.06
CA ASN A 54 -7.66 -8.54 0.29
C ASN A 54 -6.57 -7.45 0.28
N GLN A 55 -5.58 -7.53 -0.62
CA GLN A 55 -4.57 -6.47 -0.76
C GLN A 55 -5.21 -5.10 -1.03
N SER A 56 -6.24 -5.04 -1.90
CA SER A 56 -6.97 -3.79 -2.18
C SER A 56 -7.64 -3.22 -0.92
N HIS A 57 -8.19 -4.08 -0.06
CA HIS A 57 -8.78 -3.69 1.22
C HIS A 57 -7.71 -3.21 2.21
N GLU A 58 -6.61 -3.93 2.37
CA GLU A 58 -5.50 -3.53 3.25
C GLU A 58 -4.94 -2.14 2.90
N LYS A 59 -4.72 -1.86 1.60
CA LYS A 59 -4.27 -0.52 1.16
C LYS A 59 -5.30 0.59 1.46
N ARG A 60 -6.61 0.28 1.53
CA ARG A 60 -7.62 1.24 2.00
C ARG A 60 -7.52 1.46 3.51
N GLU A 61 -7.28 0.41 4.29
CA GLU A 61 -7.03 0.55 5.73
C GLU A 61 -5.77 1.39 6.01
N HIS A 62 -4.71 1.21 5.22
CA HIS A 62 -3.52 2.08 5.23
C HIS A 62 -3.88 3.54 4.94
N THR A 63 -4.68 3.80 3.91
CA THR A 63 -5.18 5.14 3.61
C THR A 63 -5.91 5.74 4.83
N GLU A 64 -6.80 4.98 5.46
CA GLU A 64 -7.55 5.45 6.63
C GLU A 64 -6.65 5.71 7.85
N LYS A 65 -5.64 4.87 8.09
CA LYS A 65 -4.64 5.06 9.15
C LYS A 65 -3.91 6.41 8.95
N LEU A 66 -3.45 6.73 7.73
CA LEU A 66 -2.81 8.01 7.42
C LEU A 66 -3.77 9.20 7.55
N VAL A 67 -5.01 9.08 7.09
CA VAL A 67 -6.04 10.11 7.23
C VAL A 67 -6.33 10.41 8.70
N LYS A 68 -6.46 9.37 9.53
CA LYS A 68 -6.64 9.51 10.98
C LYS A 68 -5.44 10.20 11.62
N LEU A 69 -4.22 9.79 11.27
CA LEU A 69 -2.99 10.44 11.73
C LEU A 69 -2.98 11.93 11.35
N GLN A 70 -3.21 12.25 10.08
CA GLN A 70 -3.19 13.63 9.57
C GLN A 70 -4.19 14.52 10.33
N ASN A 71 -5.41 14.04 10.52
CA ASN A 71 -6.44 14.74 11.29
C ASN A 71 -6.06 14.88 12.77
N HIS A 72 -5.48 13.85 13.38
CA HIS A 72 -5.02 13.86 14.77
C HIS A 72 -3.94 14.93 14.99
N ARG A 73 -3.03 15.07 14.01
CA ARG A 73 -1.98 16.10 13.98
C ARG A 73 -2.47 17.46 13.46
N ARG A 74 -3.78 17.59 13.20
CA ARG A 74 -4.47 18.77 12.67
C ARG A 74 -3.95 19.26 11.31
N GLY A 75 -3.30 18.37 10.56
CA GLY A 75 -2.99 18.59 9.15
C GLY A 75 -4.27 18.65 8.32
N ARG A 76 -4.15 19.17 7.10
CA ARG A 76 -5.23 19.22 6.12
C ARG A 76 -5.05 18.09 5.13
N ILE A 77 -6.15 17.41 4.87
CA ILE A 77 -6.22 16.35 3.87
C ILE A 77 -6.48 17.01 2.52
N ILE A 78 -5.63 16.72 1.55
CA ILE A 78 -5.78 17.17 0.17
C ILE A 78 -5.80 15.92 -0.70
N LEU A 79 -7.00 15.45 -1.02
CA LEU A 79 -7.19 14.34 -1.96
C LEU A 79 -6.92 14.80 -3.38
N GLN A 80 -6.34 13.92 -4.19
CA GLN A 80 -6.02 14.16 -5.58
C GLN A 80 -6.65 13.06 -6.45
N ASP A 81 -6.56 13.23 -7.76
CA ASP A 81 -7.04 12.24 -8.71
C ASP A 81 -6.26 10.93 -8.53
N VAL A 82 -7.01 9.83 -8.45
CA VAL A 82 -6.48 8.47 -8.51
C VAL A 82 -6.46 8.06 -9.98
N ARG A 83 -5.25 7.95 -10.55
CA ARG A 83 -5.08 7.59 -11.96
C ARG A 83 -5.50 6.14 -12.19
N LYS A 84 -5.89 5.83 -13.43
CA LYS A 84 -6.13 4.43 -13.83
C LYS A 84 -4.82 3.63 -13.73
N PRO A 85 -4.89 2.34 -13.36
CA PRO A 85 -3.73 1.45 -13.36
C PRO A 85 -3.11 1.33 -14.75
N ASP A 86 -1.78 1.30 -14.81
CA ASP A 86 -1.05 0.94 -16.02
C ASP A 86 -0.90 -0.59 -16.14
N ARG A 87 -0.54 -1.09 -17.33
CA ARG A 87 -0.43 -2.55 -17.56
C ARG A 87 0.81 -3.19 -16.94
N ASP A 88 1.84 -2.40 -16.65
CA ASP A 88 3.11 -2.90 -16.12
C ASP A 88 3.42 -2.22 -14.79
N GLU A 89 2.98 -2.89 -13.71
CA GLU A 89 3.15 -2.41 -12.34
C GLU A 89 4.17 -3.25 -11.56
N ARG A 90 5.13 -3.83 -12.31
CA ARG A 90 6.24 -4.58 -11.73
C ARG A 90 7.11 -3.61 -10.93
N GLY A 91 6.91 -3.60 -9.62
CA GLY A 91 7.66 -2.73 -8.70
C GLY A 91 6.80 -1.73 -7.92
N LEU A 92 5.47 -1.80 -8.01
CA LEU A 92 4.56 -0.99 -7.20
C LEU A 92 4.96 -0.98 -5.71
N GLU A 93 5.05 -2.15 -5.08
CA GLU A 93 5.39 -2.23 -3.65
C GLU A 93 6.81 -1.73 -3.34
N LYS A 94 7.77 -1.87 -4.26
CA LYS A 94 9.11 -1.29 -4.08
C LYS A 94 9.06 0.24 -4.12
N SER A 95 8.28 0.82 -5.04
CA SER A 95 8.08 2.27 -5.13
C SER A 95 7.33 2.82 -3.93
N MET A 96 6.33 2.08 -3.41
CA MET A 96 5.61 2.46 -2.20
C MET A 96 6.55 2.46 -0.98
N ASN A 97 7.38 1.42 -0.85
CA ASN A 97 8.37 1.35 0.22
C ASN A 97 9.37 2.51 0.14
N GLN A 98 9.84 2.85 -1.06
CA GLN A 98 10.73 4.00 -1.23
C GLN A 98 10.06 5.30 -0.78
N SER A 99 8.78 5.52 -1.13
CA SER A 99 8.01 6.68 -0.69
C SER A 99 7.87 6.75 0.85
N LEU A 100 7.67 5.60 1.51
CA LEU A 100 7.63 5.51 2.97
C LEU A 100 8.99 5.81 3.61
N LEU A 101 10.09 5.32 3.02
CA LEU A 101 11.45 5.62 3.48
C LEU A 101 11.79 7.10 3.32
N ASP A 102 11.37 7.72 2.22
CA ASP A 102 11.56 9.16 1.99
C ASP A 102 10.74 9.99 2.98
N LEU A 103 9.51 9.57 3.30
CA LEU A 103 8.68 10.17 4.35
C LEU A 103 9.31 10.01 5.74
N HIS A 104 9.87 8.84 6.05
CA HIS A 104 10.56 8.58 7.31
C HIS A 104 11.83 9.42 7.47
N LYS A 105 12.61 9.56 6.40
CA LYS A 105 13.76 10.47 6.39
C LYS A 105 13.31 11.91 6.64
N LEU A 106 12.24 12.35 5.97
CA LEU A 106 11.71 13.71 6.13
C LEU A 106 11.23 13.98 7.57
N CYS A 107 10.56 13.02 8.23
CA CYS A 107 10.17 13.18 9.63
C CYS A 107 11.40 13.25 10.56
N SER A 108 12.45 12.49 10.25
CA SER A 108 13.71 12.50 11.00
C SER A 108 14.42 13.86 10.87
N ASP A 109 14.52 14.39 9.65
CA ASP A 109 15.14 15.69 9.36
C ASP A 109 14.40 16.85 10.06
N HIS A 110 13.09 16.71 10.27
CA HIS A 110 12.27 17.69 10.99
C HIS A 110 12.09 17.40 12.48
N ASN A 111 12.81 16.43 13.05
CA ASN A 111 12.72 16.03 14.47
C ASN A 111 11.28 15.68 14.91
N ASP A 112 10.60 14.85 14.13
CA ASP A 112 9.23 14.40 14.36
C ASP A 112 9.18 12.91 14.75
N PRO A 113 9.57 12.57 16.00
CA PRO A 113 9.71 11.18 16.43
C PRO A 113 8.37 10.42 16.44
N HIS A 114 7.26 11.11 16.67
CA HIS A 114 5.94 10.48 16.66
C HIS A 114 5.56 10.02 15.24
N LEU A 115 5.84 10.82 14.21
CA LEU A 115 5.58 10.40 12.83
C LEU A 115 6.51 9.26 12.43
N CYS A 116 7.78 9.30 12.83
CA CYS A 116 8.73 8.25 12.50
C CYS A 116 8.32 6.90 13.13
N ASP A 117 7.98 6.90 14.43
CA ASP A 117 7.47 5.71 15.13
C ASP A 117 6.19 5.16 14.49
N PHE A 118 5.28 6.04 14.07
CA PHE A 118 4.05 5.63 13.38
C PHE A 118 4.33 4.91 12.04
N ILE A 119 5.27 5.43 11.24
CA ILE A 119 5.64 4.83 9.95
C ILE A 119 6.36 3.49 10.16
N GLU A 120 7.25 3.40 11.14
CA GLU A 120 7.94 2.16 11.51
C GLU A 120 6.96 1.07 11.97
N THR A 121 6.05 1.42 12.87
CA THR A 121 5.13 0.47 13.52
C THR A 121 4.06 -0.07 12.56
N HIS A 122 3.52 0.78 11.68
CA HIS A 122 2.33 0.45 10.91
C HIS A 122 2.57 0.19 9.42
N TYR A 123 3.75 0.51 8.88
CA TYR A 123 4.00 0.43 7.44
C TYR A 123 5.26 -0.34 7.09
N LEU A 124 6.42 0.00 7.66
CA LEU A 124 7.69 -0.53 7.15
C LEU A 124 7.81 -2.05 7.28
N ASP A 125 7.37 -2.65 8.39
CA ASP A 125 7.39 -4.10 8.56
C ASP A 125 6.39 -4.82 7.63
N GLU A 126 5.17 -4.27 7.51
CA GLU A 126 4.15 -4.78 6.59
C GLU A 126 4.65 -4.73 5.14
N GLN A 127 5.30 -3.64 4.76
CA GLN A 127 5.81 -3.42 3.41
C GLN A 127 6.93 -4.41 3.03
N VAL A 128 7.85 -4.71 3.95
CA VAL A 128 8.90 -5.72 3.73
C VAL A 128 8.29 -7.11 3.54
N LYS A 129 7.26 -7.45 4.32
CA LYS A 129 6.52 -8.72 4.17
C LYS A 129 5.83 -8.80 2.81
N SER A 130 5.10 -7.76 2.41
CA SER A 130 4.41 -7.71 1.11
C SER A 130 5.38 -7.81 -0.07
N ILE A 131 6.53 -7.12 -0.02
CA ILE A 131 7.55 -7.22 -1.07
C ILE A 131 8.08 -8.65 -1.19
N LYS A 132 8.31 -9.33 -0.06
CA LYS A 132 8.79 -10.71 -0.05
C LYS A 132 7.76 -11.66 -0.65
N GLU A 133 6.50 -11.54 -0.24
CA GLU A 133 5.40 -12.39 -0.73
C GLU A 133 5.19 -12.24 -2.25
N LEU A 134 5.16 -11.00 -2.75
CA LEU A 134 5.00 -10.73 -4.18
C LEU A 134 6.26 -11.07 -4.98
N GLY A 135 7.45 -10.96 -4.39
CA GLY A 135 8.70 -11.36 -5.02
C GLY A 135 8.69 -12.83 -5.46
N TYR A 136 8.17 -13.72 -4.62
CA TYR A 136 8.05 -15.15 -4.99
C TYR A 136 7.19 -15.38 -6.23
N TRP A 137 6.11 -14.62 -6.40
CA TRP A 137 5.26 -14.71 -7.58
C TRP A 137 5.93 -14.10 -8.82
N MET A 138 6.59 -12.95 -8.67
CA MET A 138 7.23 -12.25 -9.78
C MET A 138 8.44 -12.99 -10.36
N ASP A 139 9.18 -13.72 -9.51
CA ASP A 139 10.35 -14.50 -9.92
C ASP A 139 9.97 -15.89 -10.49
N ALA A 140 8.71 -16.29 -10.36
CA ALA A 140 8.24 -17.57 -10.86
C ALA A 140 8.00 -17.54 -12.39
N PRO A 141 8.25 -18.67 -13.09
CA PRO A 141 7.92 -18.77 -14.51
C PRO A 141 6.42 -18.54 -14.74
N GLN A 142 6.04 -17.51 -15.51
CA GLN A 142 4.64 -17.26 -15.84
C GLN A 142 4.17 -18.23 -16.93
N ASN A 143 3.66 -19.38 -16.50
CA ASN A 143 2.99 -20.36 -17.34
C ASN A 143 1.75 -20.89 -16.57
N GLY A 144 0.79 -21.46 -17.30
CA GLY A 144 -0.48 -21.88 -16.71
C GLY A 144 -0.35 -22.92 -15.59
N MET A 145 0.70 -23.77 -15.59
CA MET A 145 0.94 -24.73 -14.51
C MET A 145 1.45 -24.03 -13.25
N THR A 146 2.36 -23.07 -13.41
CA THR A 146 2.90 -22.30 -12.29
C THR A 146 1.81 -21.41 -11.69
N GLU A 147 1.02 -20.71 -12.49
CA GLU A 147 -0.10 -19.89 -12.02
C GLU A 147 -1.13 -20.71 -11.22
N TYR A 148 -1.49 -21.91 -11.70
CA TYR A 148 -2.38 -22.82 -10.99
C TYR A 148 -1.79 -23.34 -9.67
N LEU A 149 -0.51 -23.71 -9.64
CA LEU A 149 0.16 -24.14 -8.41
C LEU A 149 0.27 -23.01 -7.39
N PHE A 150 0.51 -21.78 -7.84
CA PHE A 150 0.48 -20.61 -6.98
C PHE A 150 -0.93 -20.33 -6.45
N ASP A 151 -1.97 -20.52 -7.25
CA ASP A 151 -3.36 -20.33 -6.80
C ASP A 151 -3.71 -21.30 -5.67
N ILE A 152 -3.28 -22.57 -5.78
CA ILE A 152 -3.38 -23.55 -4.68
C ILE A 152 -2.53 -23.15 -3.47
N HIS A 153 -1.32 -22.62 -3.68
CA HIS A 153 -0.47 -22.19 -2.57
C HIS A 153 -1.09 -21.01 -1.80
N ILE A 154 -1.65 -20.04 -2.51
CA ILE A 154 -2.40 -18.91 -1.93
C ILE A 154 -3.60 -19.43 -1.13
N TYR A 155 -4.32 -20.43 -1.63
CA TYR A 155 -5.39 -21.09 -0.87
C TYR A 155 -4.90 -21.61 0.49
N LEU A 156 -3.75 -22.29 0.53
CA LEU A 156 -3.19 -22.81 1.78
C LEU A 156 -2.80 -21.71 2.78
N LEU A 157 -2.25 -20.59 2.30
CA LEU A 157 -1.93 -19.44 3.14
C LEU A 157 -3.19 -18.80 3.73
N ILE A 158 -4.27 -18.73 2.95
CA ILE A 158 -5.55 -18.12 3.35
C ILE A 158 -6.28 -18.93 4.44
N ILE A 159 -6.10 -20.26 4.51
CA ILE A 159 -6.82 -21.12 5.48
C ILE A 159 -6.06 -21.23 6.81
N GLN A 160 -4.79 -20.83 6.85
CA GLN A 160 -3.96 -20.89 8.06
C GLN A 160 -4.09 -19.65 8.97
N VAL A 161 -4.92 -18.68 8.59
CA VAL A 161 -5.31 -17.49 9.37
C VAL A 161 -6.77 -17.62 9.80
#